data_AF-A0A935E5F5-F1
#
_entry.id   AF-A0A935E5F5-F1
#
_cell.length_a   1.000
_cell.length_b   1.000
_cell.length_c   1.000
_cell.angle_alpha   90.00
_cell.angle_beta   90.00
_cell.angle_gamma   90.00
#
_symmetry.space_group_name_H-M   'P 1'
#
loop_
_entity.id
_entity.type
_entity.pdbx_description
1 polymer ?
#
loop_
_entity_poly.entity_id
_entity_poly.type
_entity_poly.pdbx_seq_one_letter_code
_entity_poly.pdbx_strand_id
1 'polypeptide(L)'
;MQKDIDTTETNEFKKVADYDYKIVHEWNDMWLEIERYATGYRPCPTANALGYVGLANYEATVSGMPDYQSIASNYGGLTIPKTFSNQEYHWPTVINAVNNYMYNRLFPEVKNELYSKIKVLSDKNEKLFLQQTSQETFLRSKNHGEAVATAVWEWMKTDAVTFDGYKDPFKENNWQDRLDEPGAWTPTQPGPGNGMFAYWGKGRTLAIKDDMRICKPYTEYVGNFSEEKVKVSTIRLWKL
;
A
#
# COMPACT_ATOMS: atom_id res chain seq x y z
N MET A 1 -41.11 47.48 10.29
CA MET A 1 -39.80 47.24 9.67
C MET A 1 -39.28 45.96 10.29
N GLN A 2 -39.50 44.84 9.62
CA GLN A 2 -39.09 43.51 10.07
C GLN A 2 -37.57 43.43 9.84
N LYS A 3 -36.80 43.17 10.90
CA LYS A 3 -35.37 42.92 10.77
C LYS A 3 -35.23 41.55 10.14
N ASP A 4 -34.84 41.51 8.88
CA ASP A 4 -34.37 40.28 8.24
C ASP A 4 -33.12 39.83 9.00
N ILE A 5 -33.22 38.67 9.64
CA ILE A 5 -32.08 37.99 10.24
C ILE A 5 -31.40 37.27 9.07
N ASP A 6 -30.23 37.77 8.69
CA ASP A 6 -29.34 37.12 7.73
C ASP A 6 -28.74 35.86 8.39
N THR A 7 -29.44 34.73 8.26
CA THR A 7 -28.89 33.42 8.62
C THR A 7 -28.19 32.81 7.41
N THR A 8 -27.01 33.32 7.09
CA THR A 8 -26.01 32.57 6.32
C THR A 8 -24.72 32.42 7.13
N GLU A 9 -24.82 31.78 8.30
CA GLU A 9 -23.66 31.11 8.89
C GLU A 9 -23.35 29.89 8.01
N THR A 10 -22.53 30.08 6.97
CA THR A 10 -21.81 28.97 6.35
C THR A 10 -20.84 28.44 7.39
N ASN A 11 -21.24 27.41 8.14
CA ASN A 11 -20.34 26.67 9.02
C ASN A 11 -19.18 26.13 8.17
N GLU A 12 -18.02 26.77 8.24
CA GLU A 12 -16.79 26.28 7.60
C GLU A 12 -16.30 25.07 8.39
N PHE A 13 -16.40 23.88 7.82
CA PHE A 13 -15.87 22.66 8.43
C PHE A 13 -14.35 22.64 8.37
N LYS A 14 -13.71 22.02 9.37
CA LYS A 14 -12.26 21.85 9.41
C LYS A 14 -11.76 21.08 8.19
N LYS A 15 -10.71 21.59 7.55
CA LYS A 15 -9.98 20.96 6.46
C LYS A 15 -9.00 19.94 7.02
N VAL A 16 -8.51 19.04 6.17
CA VAL A 16 -7.49 18.06 6.58
C VAL A 16 -6.23 18.76 7.10
N ALA A 17 -5.85 19.88 6.48
CA ALA A 17 -4.68 20.68 6.86
C ALA A 17 -4.79 21.33 8.25
N ASP A 18 -5.99 21.38 8.85
CA ASP A 18 -6.21 21.94 10.19
C ASP A 18 -5.90 20.91 11.30
N TYR A 19 -5.62 19.66 10.94
CA TYR A 19 -5.29 18.58 11.87
C TYR A 19 -3.79 18.25 11.84
N ASP A 20 -3.27 17.79 12.98
CA ASP A 20 -1.88 17.38 13.13
C ASP A 20 -1.60 16.07 12.38
N TYR A 21 -0.43 15.98 11.74
CA TYR A 21 0.03 14.82 10.97
C TYR A 21 0.24 13.55 11.81
N LYS A 22 0.27 13.67 13.15
CA LYS A 22 0.54 12.58 14.10
C LYS A 22 -0.19 11.28 13.80
N ILE A 23 -1.48 11.32 13.44
CA ILE A 23 -2.23 10.10 13.17
C ILE A 23 -1.63 9.28 12.02
N VAL A 24 -1.17 9.95 10.96
CA VAL A 24 -0.49 9.30 9.83
C VAL A 24 0.86 8.75 10.28
N HIS A 25 1.61 9.51 11.08
CA HIS A 25 2.91 9.09 11.59
C HIS A 25 2.81 7.85 12.48
N GLU A 26 1.85 7.79 13.39
CA GLU A 26 1.65 6.64 14.28
C GLU A 26 1.31 5.35 13.50
N TRP A 27 0.49 5.45 12.45
CA TRP A 27 0.18 4.31 11.59
C TRP A 27 1.39 3.88 10.75
N ASN A 28 2.21 4.83 10.28
CA ASN A 28 3.47 4.52 9.60
C ASN A 28 4.47 3.83 10.55
N ASP A 29 4.58 4.27 11.80
CA ASP A 29 5.42 3.61 12.81
C ASP A 29 4.93 2.18 13.07
N MET A 30 3.61 1.98 13.18
CA MET A 30 2.99 0.66 13.29
C MET A 30 3.30 -0.24 12.10
N TRP A 31 3.26 0.31 10.87
CA TRP A 31 3.63 -0.43 9.66
C TRP A 31 5.06 -0.95 9.77
N LEU A 32 6.02 -0.07 10.09
CA LEU A 32 7.44 -0.43 10.21
C LEU A 32 7.69 -1.50 11.27
N GLU A 33 6.93 -1.46 12.36
CA GLU A 33 7.01 -2.44 13.44
C GLU A 33 6.50 -3.83 13.00
N ILE A 34 5.34 -3.89 12.34
CA ILE A 34 4.69 -5.14 11.95
C ILE A 34 5.35 -5.76 10.72
N GLU A 35 5.56 -4.97 9.66
CA GLU A 35 6.01 -5.44 8.34
C GLU A 35 7.38 -6.12 8.41
N ARG A 36 8.26 -5.69 9.32
CA ARG A 36 9.57 -6.33 9.55
C ARG A 36 9.46 -7.84 9.82
N TYR A 37 8.34 -8.27 10.40
CA TYR A 37 8.07 -9.67 10.75
C TYR A 37 7.02 -10.32 9.85
N ALA A 38 6.56 -9.63 8.81
CA ALA A 38 5.63 -10.18 7.83
C ALA A 38 6.39 -11.02 6.81
N THR A 39 6.29 -12.34 6.93
CA THR A 39 6.94 -13.29 6.02
C THR A 39 6.49 -13.05 4.58
N GLY A 40 7.44 -13.03 3.65
CA GLY A 40 7.14 -12.90 2.23
C GLY A 40 6.78 -11.48 1.78
N TYR A 41 6.69 -10.49 2.67
CA TYR A 41 6.32 -9.12 2.28
C TYR A 41 7.41 -8.38 1.50
N ARG A 42 8.68 -8.65 1.78
CA ARG A 42 9.81 -7.92 1.18
C ARG A 42 10.35 -8.58 -0.10
N PRO A 43 10.77 -7.80 -1.11
CA PRO A 43 10.63 -6.34 -1.19
C PRO A 43 9.31 -5.88 -1.83
N CYS A 44 8.76 -6.67 -2.77
CA CYS A 44 7.73 -6.20 -3.69
C CYS A 44 6.33 -6.03 -3.06
N PRO A 45 5.81 -7.00 -2.29
CA PRO A 45 4.51 -6.84 -1.62
C PRO A 45 4.43 -5.63 -0.67
N THR A 46 5.51 -5.28 0.04
CA THR A 46 5.55 -4.11 0.92
C THR A 46 5.23 -2.82 0.17
N ALA A 47 5.89 -2.58 -0.96
CA ALA A 47 5.66 -1.38 -1.77
C ALA A 47 4.25 -1.37 -2.38
N ASN A 48 3.77 -2.54 -2.83
CA ASN A 48 2.43 -2.69 -3.39
C ASN A 48 1.36 -2.33 -2.33
N ALA A 49 1.44 -2.95 -1.15
CA ALA A 49 0.49 -2.74 -0.07
C ALA A 49 0.48 -1.28 0.44
N LEU A 50 1.66 -0.65 0.61
CA LEU A 50 1.76 0.78 0.95
C LEU A 50 1.12 1.68 -0.11
N GLY A 51 1.22 1.32 -1.39
CA GLY A 51 0.54 2.03 -2.48
C GLY A 51 -0.99 2.04 -2.31
N TYR A 52 -1.58 0.88 -2.01
CA TYR A 52 -3.02 0.76 -1.76
C TYR A 52 -3.46 1.42 -0.45
N VAL A 53 -2.66 1.33 0.63
CA VAL A 53 -2.91 2.05 1.89
C VAL A 53 -2.88 3.56 1.68
N GLY A 54 -1.89 4.07 0.93
CA GLY A 54 -1.78 5.49 0.58
C GLY A 54 -2.98 5.96 -0.25
N LEU A 55 -3.37 5.19 -1.26
CA LEU A 55 -4.56 5.47 -2.08
C LEU A 55 -5.83 5.53 -1.23
N ALA A 56 -6.04 4.56 -0.33
CA ALA A 56 -7.19 4.54 0.56
C ALA A 56 -7.24 5.75 1.49
N ASN A 57 -6.12 6.13 2.12
CA ASN A 57 -6.06 7.31 2.98
C ASN A 57 -6.31 8.60 2.19
N TYR A 58 -5.73 8.72 0.99
CA TYR A 58 -5.94 9.88 0.12
C TYR A 58 -7.41 10.03 -0.28
N GLU A 59 -8.00 8.98 -0.86
CA GLU A 59 -9.39 9.01 -1.34
C GLU A 59 -10.39 9.23 -0.20
N ALA A 60 -10.10 8.74 1.01
CA ALA A 60 -10.95 8.94 2.17
C ALA A 60 -10.91 10.37 2.73
N THR A 61 -9.88 11.15 2.40
CA THR A 61 -9.68 12.49 2.97
C THR A 61 -9.73 13.62 1.95
N VAL A 62 -9.68 13.32 0.63
CA VAL A 62 -9.57 14.33 -0.43
C VAL A 62 -10.73 15.32 -0.47
N SER A 63 -11.91 14.94 0.01
CA SER A 63 -13.05 15.86 0.14
C SER A 63 -12.82 16.99 1.16
N GLY A 64 -11.89 16.82 2.10
CA GLY A 64 -11.42 17.85 3.03
C GLY A 64 -10.13 18.55 2.60
N MET A 65 -9.68 18.35 1.35
CA MET A 65 -8.46 18.90 0.77
C MET A 65 -8.82 19.75 -0.48
N PRO A 66 -9.21 21.03 -0.32
CA PRO A 66 -9.83 21.82 -1.40
C PRO A 66 -8.95 22.02 -2.64
N ASP A 67 -7.62 21.97 -2.50
CA ASP A 67 -6.67 22.11 -3.60
C ASP A 67 -6.36 20.78 -4.32
N TYR A 68 -7.03 19.69 -3.92
CA TYR A 68 -6.78 18.33 -4.40
C TYR A 68 -8.04 17.70 -4.98
N GLN A 69 -7.86 16.68 -5.82
CA GLN A 69 -8.96 16.00 -6.50
C GLN A 69 -8.81 14.49 -6.38
N SER A 70 -9.93 13.78 -6.25
CA SER A 70 -9.94 12.32 -6.33
C SER A 70 -9.25 11.85 -7.61
N ILE A 71 -8.35 10.88 -7.46
CA ILE A 71 -7.65 10.21 -8.55
C ILE A 71 -8.30 8.87 -8.90
N ALA A 72 -9.41 8.51 -8.25
CA ALA A 72 -10.16 7.27 -8.48
C ALA A 72 -10.52 7.05 -9.96
N SER A 73 -10.80 8.13 -10.70
CA SER A 73 -11.16 8.06 -12.13
C SER A 73 -10.03 7.55 -13.04
N ASN A 74 -8.77 7.59 -12.58
CA ASN A 74 -7.63 7.03 -13.29
C ASN A 74 -7.58 5.49 -13.19
N TYR A 75 -8.39 4.91 -12.30
CA TYR A 75 -8.35 3.50 -11.93
C TYR A 75 -9.62 2.78 -12.37
N GLY A 76 -9.54 2.06 -13.49
CA GLY A 76 -10.65 1.27 -14.01
C GLY A 76 -11.22 0.31 -12.96
N GLY A 77 -12.55 0.37 -12.75
CA GLY A 77 -13.26 -0.47 -11.80
C GLY A 77 -13.22 -0.02 -10.34
N LEU A 78 -12.48 1.05 -10.00
CA LEU A 78 -12.47 1.62 -8.65
C LEU A 78 -13.62 2.60 -8.48
N THR A 79 -14.48 2.36 -7.48
CA THR A 79 -15.54 3.30 -7.08
C THR A 79 -15.36 3.68 -5.62
N ILE A 80 -15.17 4.97 -5.34
CA ILE A 80 -14.96 5.48 -3.98
C ILE A 80 -16.28 6.04 -3.41
N PRO A 81 -16.71 5.59 -2.22
CA PRO A 81 -17.81 6.22 -1.49
C PRO A 81 -17.53 7.70 -1.23
N LYS A 82 -18.49 8.58 -1.55
CA LYS A 82 -18.36 10.03 -1.34
C LYS A 82 -18.76 10.43 0.07
N THR A 83 -18.22 11.56 0.55
CA THR A 83 -18.71 12.24 1.74
C THR A 83 -20.06 12.93 1.47
N PHE A 84 -20.77 13.28 2.54
CA PHE A 84 -21.92 14.18 2.46
C PHE A 84 -21.43 15.63 2.47
N SER A 85 -21.76 16.41 1.44
CA SER A 85 -21.19 17.75 1.19
C SER A 85 -21.53 18.81 2.24
N ASN A 86 -22.56 18.58 3.05
CA ASN A 86 -23.05 19.50 4.08
C ASN A 86 -22.87 18.95 5.51
N GLN A 87 -21.93 18.00 5.69
CA GLN A 87 -21.68 17.35 6.97
C GLN A 87 -20.21 17.46 7.36
N GLU A 88 -19.97 17.67 8.66
CA GLU A 88 -18.62 17.69 9.21
C GLU A 88 -18.02 16.28 9.22
N TYR A 89 -16.71 16.18 8.98
CA TYR A 89 -15.93 14.97 9.17
C TYR A 89 -14.72 15.27 10.04
N HIS A 90 -14.40 14.34 10.96
CA HIS A 90 -13.18 14.36 11.74
C HIS A 90 -12.11 13.52 11.02
N TRP A 91 -11.28 14.18 10.22
CA TRP A 91 -10.31 13.51 9.34
C TRP A 91 -9.34 12.55 10.05
N PRO A 92 -8.86 12.80 11.28
CA PRO A 92 -8.07 11.80 12.01
C PRO A 92 -8.84 10.50 12.30
N THR A 93 -10.16 10.58 12.57
CA THR A 93 -11.00 9.37 12.72
C THR A 93 -11.11 8.61 11.40
N VAL A 94 -11.24 9.32 10.28
CA VAL A 94 -11.26 8.70 8.93
C VAL A 94 -9.96 7.93 8.67
N ILE A 95 -8.80 8.55 8.88
CA ILE A 95 -7.47 7.92 8.69
C ILE A 95 -7.31 6.71 9.62
N ASN A 96 -7.72 6.83 10.89
CA ASN A 96 -7.63 5.72 11.83
C ASN A 96 -8.46 4.51 11.39
N ALA A 97 -9.68 4.75 10.91
CA ALA A 97 -10.58 3.74 10.39
C ALA A 97 -10.02 3.05 9.13
N VAL A 98 -9.46 3.82 8.20
CA VAL A 98 -8.81 3.28 6.98
C VAL A 98 -7.65 2.35 7.34
N ASN A 99 -6.72 2.80 8.17
CA ASN A 99 -5.52 2.02 8.47
C ASN A 99 -5.84 0.80 9.33
N ASN A 100 -6.74 0.92 10.31
CA ASN A 100 -7.23 -0.25 11.06
C ASN A 100 -7.83 -1.30 10.11
N TYR A 101 -8.67 -0.89 9.16
CA TYR A 101 -9.28 -1.81 8.21
C TYR A 101 -8.23 -2.52 7.33
N MET A 102 -7.31 -1.75 6.74
CA MET A 102 -6.32 -2.26 5.79
C MET A 102 -5.28 -3.14 6.50
N TYR A 103 -4.77 -2.73 7.66
CA TYR A 103 -3.67 -3.44 8.33
C TYR A 103 -4.12 -4.79 8.87
N ASN A 104 -5.34 -4.89 9.42
CA ASN A 104 -5.89 -6.19 9.84
C ASN A 104 -5.99 -7.20 8.68
N ARG A 105 -6.12 -6.71 7.43
CA ARG A 105 -6.25 -7.55 6.23
C ARG A 105 -4.94 -7.84 5.53
N LEU A 106 -3.98 -6.93 5.65
CA LEU A 106 -2.64 -7.10 5.11
C LEU A 106 -1.80 -8.02 5.99
N PHE A 107 -1.95 -7.96 7.31
CA PHE A 107 -1.10 -8.70 8.24
C PHE A 107 -1.78 -9.87 8.97
N PRO A 108 -2.66 -10.68 8.37
CA PRO A 108 -3.39 -11.71 9.11
C PRO A 108 -2.50 -12.85 9.64
N GLU A 109 -1.29 -12.99 9.09
CA GLU A 109 -0.36 -14.10 9.39
C GLU A 109 0.80 -13.69 10.31
N VAL A 110 0.89 -12.42 10.72
CA VAL A 110 1.91 -12.01 11.70
C VAL A 110 1.58 -12.58 13.07
N LYS A 111 2.59 -12.69 13.94
CA LYS A 111 2.38 -13.19 15.31
C LYS A 111 1.31 -12.38 16.04
N ASN A 112 0.51 -13.05 16.87
CA ASN A 112 -0.62 -12.44 17.59
C ASN A 112 -0.22 -11.21 18.43
N GLU A 113 0.97 -11.21 19.01
CA GLU A 113 1.48 -10.07 19.78
C GLU A 113 1.71 -8.82 18.92
N LEU A 114 2.02 -8.99 17.64
CA LEU A 114 2.13 -7.89 16.67
C LEU A 114 0.76 -7.54 16.08
N TYR A 115 -0.03 -8.55 15.70
CA TYR A 115 -1.36 -8.35 15.13
C TYR A 115 -2.27 -7.54 16.06
N SER A 116 -2.26 -7.87 17.36
CA SER A 116 -3.06 -7.17 18.36
C SER A 116 -2.72 -5.68 18.51
N LYS A 117 -1.50 -5.25 18.15
CA LYS A 117 -1.10 -3.83 18.21
C LYS A 117 -1.90 -2.95 17.27
N ILE A 118 -2.36 -3.49 16.15
CA ILE A 118 -3.24 -2.79 15.19
C ILE A 118 -4.51 -2.33 15.93
N LYS A 119 -5.18 -3.26 16.62
CA LYS A 119 -6.39 -2.95 17.38
C LYS A 119 -6.11 -2.01 18.54
N VAL A 120 -5.01 -2.23 19.28
CA VAL A 120 -4.64 -1.37 20.42
C VAL A 120 -4.43 0.08 19.98
N LEU A 121 -3.73 0.32 18.87
CA LEU A 121 -3.55 1.65 18.32
C LEU A 121 -4.88 2.26 17.87
N SER A 122 -5.70 1.49 17.15
CA SER A 122 -7.02 1.95 16.72
C SER A 122 -7.89 2.36 17.90
N ASP A 123 -8.01 1.51 18.93
CA ASP A 123 -8.81 1.77 20.12
C ASP A 123 -8.29 2.96 20.92
N LYS A 124 -6.96 3.14 21.02
CA LYS A 124 -6.33 4.30 21.66
C LYS A 124 -6.79 5.60 20.98
N ASN A 125 -6.71 5.64 19.65
CA ASN A 125 -7.07 6.81 18.86
C ASN A 125 -8.58 7.06 18.85
N GLU A 126 -9.41 6.02 18.79
CA GLU A 126 -10.87 6.16 18.89
C GLU A 126 -11.28 6.81 20.22
N LYS A 127 -10.71 6.37 21.35
CA LYS A 127 -10.98 6.96 22.67
C LYS A 127 -10.59 8.45 22.73
N LEU A 128 -9.47 8.82 22.11
CA LEU A 128 -9.01 10.21 22.03
C LEU A 128 -9.96 11.05 21.17
N PHE A 129 -10.33 10.56 19.98
CA PHE A 129 -11.11 11.33 19.02
C PHE A 129 -12.58 11.49 19.41
N LEU A 130 -13.15 10.55 20.18
CA LEU A 130 -14.48 10.73 20.79
C LEU A 130 -14.56 11.95 21.73
N GLN A 131 -13.42 12.45 22.23
CA GLN A 131 -13.37 13.66 23.07
C GLN A 131 -13.17 14.94 22.24
N GLN A 132 -12.89 14.83 20.94
CA GLN A 132 -12.52 15.95 20.06
C GLN A 132 -13.65 16.37 19.11
N THR A 133 -14.70 15.56 19.01
CA THR A 133 -15.84 15.80 18.12
C THR A 133 -17.12 15.18 18.69
N SER A 134 -18.27 15.44 18.06
CA SER A 134 -19.54 14.84 18.46
C SER A 134 -19.57 13.33 18.15
N GLN A 135 -20.38 12.56 18.87
CA GLN A 135 -20.57 11.14 18.59
C GLN A 135 -21.05 10.88 17.16
N GLU A 136 -21.90 11.76 16.63
CA GLU A 136 -22.41 11.67 15.26
C GLU A 136 -21.29 11.89 14.22
N THR A 137 -20.52 12.97 14.37
CA THR A 137 -19.38 13.27 13.49
C THR A 137 -18.33 12.15 13.56
N PHE A 138 -18.04 11.64 14.77
CA PHE A 138 -17.13 10.50 14.95
C PHE A 138 -17.60 9.26 14.18
N LEU A 139 -18.85 8.84 14.37
CA LEU A 139 -19.40 7.62 13.75
C LEU A 139 -19.44 7.76 12.22
N ARG A 140 -19.91 8.91 11.71
CA ARG A 140 -19.91 9.20 10.28
C ARG A 140 -18.51 9.15 9.68
N SER A 141 -17.52 9.69 10.39
CA SER A 141 -16.11 9.69 9.97
C SER A 141 -15.53 8.29 9.92
N LYS A 142 -15.76 7.50 10.97
CA LYS A 142 -15.32 6.10 11.03
C LYS A 142 -15.93 5.27 9.90
N ASN A 143 -17.25 5.37 9.71
CA ASN A 143 -17.97 4.64 8.67
C ASN A 143 -17.48 5.01 7.26
N HIS A 144 -17.18 6.30 7.02
CA HIS A 144 -16.63 6.74 5.74
C HIS A 144 -15.23 6.16 5.49
N GLY A 145 -14.33 6.20 6.48
CA GLY A 145 -13.01 5.60 6.36
C GLY A 145 -13.07 4.10 6.09
N GLU A 146 -13.91 3.35 6.81
CA GLU A 146 -14.12 1.92 6.59
C GLU A 146 -14.70 1.61 5.21
N ALA A 147 -15.66 2.41 4.73
CA ALA A 147 -16.26 2.23 3.41
C ALA A 147 -15.25 2.46 2.27
N VAL A 148 -14.42 3.51 2.38
CA VAL A 148 -13.38 3.78 1.39
C VAL A 148 -12.28 2.71 1.41
N ALA A 149 -11.83 2.31 2.59
CA ALA A 149 -10.86 1.22 2.73
C ALA A 149 -11.39 -0.10 2.17
N THR A 150 -12.68 -0.39 2.39
CA THR A 150 -13.35 -1.55 1.78
C THR A 150 -13.31 -1.47 0.25
N ALA A 151 -13.68 -0.33 -0.34
CA ALA A 151 -13.67 -0.17 -1.78
C ALA A 151 -12.27 -0.38 -2.39
N VAL A 152 -11.23 0.18 -1.76
CA VAL A 152 -9.84 0.01 -2.21
C VAL A 152 -9.36 -1.43 -2.02
N TRP A 153 -9.70 -2.09 -0.92
CA TRP A 153 -9.37 -3.51 -0.69
C TRP A 153 -10.02 -4.43 -1.72
N GLU A 154 -11.30 -4.23 -2.02
CA GLU A 154 -12.01 -5.00 -3.05
C GLU A 154 -11.39 -4.77 -4.43
N TRP A 155 -10.98 -3.54 -4.74
CA TRP A 155 -10.27 -3.24 -5.98
C TRP A 155 -8.86 -3.83 -6.02
N MET A 156 -8.14 -3.86 -4.89
CA MET A 156 -6.82 -4.50 -4.75
C MET A 156 -6.90 -6.00 -5.07
N LYS A 157 -7.94 -6.70 -4.60
CA LYS A 157 -8.17 -8.13 -4.89
C LYS A 157 -8.27 -8.47 -6.37
N THR A 158 -8.69 -7.51 -7.19
CA THR A 158 -8.80 -7.75 -8.63
C THR A 158 -7.44 -7.75 -9.33
N ASP A 159 -6.37 -7.32 -8.65
CA ASP A 159 -4.99 -7.54 -9.10
C ASP A 159 -4.51 -8.92 -8.65
N ALA A 160 -5.07 -9.96 -9.27
CA ALA A 160 -4.80 -11.35 -8.92
C ALA A 160 -3.31 -11.74 -9.04
N VAL A 161 -2.52 -10.94 -9.76
CA VAL A 161 -1.08 -11.14 -9.85
C VAL A 161 -0.41 -10.82 -8.51
N THR A 162 -0.70 -9.66 -7.92
CA THR A 162 0.06 -9.19 -6.74
C THR A 162 -0.68 -9.37 -5.42
N PHE A 163 -2.02 -9.45 -5.40
CA PHE A 163 -2.83 -9.39 -4.18
C PHE A 163 -2.35 -10.33 -3.06
N ASP A 164 -2.10 -11.59 -3.39
CA ASP A 164 -1.62 -12.62 -2.46
C ASP A 164 -0.18 -13.06 -2.77
N GLY A 165 0.55 -12.27 -3.57
CA GLY A 165 1.86 -12.65 -4.09
C GLY A 165 2.92 -12.87 -2.99
N TYR A 166 2.72 -12.28 -1.81
CA TYR A 166 3.59 -12.50 -0.64
C TYR A 166 3.65 -13.98 -0.19
N LYS A 167 2.60 -14.77 -0.48
CA LYS A 167 2.51 -16.19 -0.10
C LYS A 167 3.42 -17.09 -0.93
N ASP A 168 3.75 -16.67 -2.14
CA ASP A 168 4.65 -17.41 -3.02
C ASP A 168 5.69 -16.48 -3.67
N PRO A 169 6.77 -16.14 -2.92
CA PRO A 169 7.82 -15.27 -3.42
C PRO A 169 8.62 -15.86 -4.57
N PHE A 170 8.55 -17.16 -4.85
CA PHE A 170 9.36 -17.82 -5.88
C PHE A 170 8.52 -18.34 -7.05
N LYS A 171 7.20 -18.08 -7.05
CA LYS A 171 6.32 -18.37 -8.17
C LYS A 171 6.91 -17.92 -9.50
N GLU A 172 6.73 -18.74 -10.53
CA GLU A 172 7.18 -18.48 -11.90
C GLU A 172 8.68 -18.20 -12.04
N ASN A 173 9.48 -18.53 -11.03
CA ASN A 173 10.92 -18.48 -11.15
C ASN A 173 11.42 -19.63 -12.03
N ASN A 174 12.17 -19.30 -13.08
CA ASN A 174 12.74 -20.26 -14.02
C ASN A 174 14.12 -19.83 -14.55
N TRP A 175 14.97 -19.27 -13.67
CA TRP A 175 16.28 -18.72 -14.08
C TRP A 175 17.19 -19.77 -14.75
N GLN A 176 17.02 -21.05 -14.40
CA GLN A 176 17.78 -22.18 -14.94
C GLN A 176 17.58 -22.35 -16.44
N ASP A 177 16.41 -22.01 -16.97
CA ASP A 177 16.09 -22.14 -18.41
C ASP A 177 16.97 -21.25 -19.28
N ARG A 178 17.59 -20.23 -18.68
CA ARG A 178 18.36 -19.18 -19.38
C ARG A 178 19.85 -19.23 -19.08
N LEU A 179 20.33 -20.27 -18.39
CA LEU A 179 21.73 -20.42 -17.96
C LEU A 179 22.75 -20.25 -19.09
N ASP A 180 22.40 -20.67 -20.31
CA ASP A 180 23.30 -20.59 -21.46
C ASP A 180 23.31 -19.21 -22.16
N GLU A 181 22.39 -18.31 -21.79
CA GLU A 181 22.26 -16.97 -22.35
C GLU A 181 23.30 -16.01 -21.73
N PRO A 182 24.04 -15.24 -22.56
CA PRO A 182 24.93 -14.20 -22.05
C PRO A 182 24.20 -13.17 -21.18
N GLY A 183 24.74 -12.88 -20.00
CA GLY A 183 24.15 -11.94 -19.03
C GLY A 183 22.94 -12.48 -18.27
N ALA A 184 22.62 -13.77 -18.38
CA ALA A 184 21.60 -14.39 -17.55
C ALA A 184 21.95 -14.28 -16.07
N TRP A 185 20.94 -13.96 -15.27
CA TRP A 185 21.08 -13.93 -13.81
C TRP A 185 21.30 -15.35 -13.28
N THR A 186 22.25 -15.50 -12.36
CA THR A 186 22.45 -16.72 -11.58
C THR A 186 22.42 -16.40 -10.09
N PRO A 187 21.99 -17.33 -9.22
CA PRO A 187 21.95 -17.10 -7.78
C PRO A 187 23.32 -16.77 -7.20
N THR A 188 23.35 -15.78 -6.32
CA THR A 188 24.53 -15.45 -5.51
C THR A 188 24.49 -16.20 -4.18
N GLN A 189 25.66 -16.62 -3.68
CA GLN A 189 25.80 -17.29 -2.38
C GLN A 189 26.36 -16.32 -1.33
N PRO A 190 25.82 -16.29 -0.08
CA PRO A 190 24.64 -17.03 0.38
C PRO A 190 23.33 -16.40 -0.11
N GLY A 191 22.33 -17.20 -0.44
CA GLY A 191 21.02 -16.70 -0.88
C GLY A 191 19.99 -17.82 -1.01
N PRO A 192 18.72 -17.47 -1.29
CA PRO A 192 17.64 -18.45 -1.38
C PRO A 192 17.73 -19.37 -2.62
N GLY A 193 18.72 -19.16 -3.50
CA GLY A 193 18.91 -19.97 -4.71
C GLY A 193 17.95 -19.65 -5.85
N ASN A 194 16.94 -18.80 -5.63
CA ASN A 194 15.94 -18.37 -6.61
C ASN A 194 15.73 -16.86 -6.55
N GLY A 195 15.45 -16.26 -7.70
CA GLY A 195 15.02 -14.87 -7.80
C GLY A 195 13.60 -14.70 -7.27
N MET A 196 13.39 -13.73 -6.39
CA MET A 196 12.08 -13.46 -5.82
C MET A 196 11.21 -12.66 -6.79
N PHE A 197 9.91 -12.96 -6.82
CA PHE A 197 8.85 -12.24 -7.51
C PHE A 197 9.08 -12.03 -9.02
N ALA A 198 9.55 -13.06 -9.73
CA ALA A 198 9.82 -12.99 -11.18
C ALA A 198 8.59 -12.54 -12.01
N TYR A 199 7.38 -12.78 -11.50
CA TYR A 199 6.11 -12.42 -12.12
C TYR A 199 5.60 -11.01 -11.78
N TRP A 200 6.24 -10.28 -10.85
CA TRP A 200 5.65 -9.06 -10.27
C TRP A 200 5.36 -7.95 -11.28
N GLY A 201 6.16 -7.88 -12.35
CA GLY A 201 5.98 -6.92 -13.44
C GLY A 201 4.70 -7.09 -14.28
N LYS A 202 3.94 -8.16 -14.04
CA LYS A 202 2.61 -8.42 -14.61
C LYS A 202 1.47 -7.80 -13.79
N GLY A 203 1.78 -7.29 -12.59
CA GLY A 203 0.81 -6.65 -11.70
C GLY A 203 0.31 -5.32 -12.25
N ARG A 204 -0.80 -4.85 -11.69
CA ARG A 204 -1.34 -3.53 -12.02
C ARG A 204 -0.37 -2.44 -11.57
N THR A 205 -0.16 -1.46 -12.43
CA THR A 205 0.56 -0.24 -12.09
C THR A 205 -0.38 0.82 -11.54
N LEU A 206 0.08 1.63 -10.57
CA LEU A 206 -0.70 2.74 -10.03
C LEU A 206 -0.47 4.06 -10.80
N ALA A 207 0.76 4.35 -11.23
CA ALA A 207 1.08 5.65 -11.83
C ALA A 207 1.55 5.57 -13.29
N ILE A 208 2.43 4.62 -13.61
CA ILE A 208 3.03 4.52 -14.94
C ILE A 208 2.22 3.56 -15.82
N LYS A 209 1.97 3.93 -17.07
CA LYS A 209 1.44 3.02 -18.07
C LYS A 209 2.58 2.18 -18.67
N ASP A 210 2.23 1.09 -19.35
CA ASP A 210 3.23 0.20 -19.94
C ASP A 210 4.13 0.87 -20.97
N ASP A 211 3.59 1.84 -21.72
CA ASP A 211 4.32 2.66 -22.69
C ASP A 211 5.25 3.69 -22.05
N MET A 212 5.16 3.93 -20.74
CA MET A 212 6.03 4.83 -19.98
C MET A 212 7.27 4.13 -19.40
N ARG A 213 7.43 2.82 -19.63
CA ARG A 213 8.61 2.07 -19.16
C ARG A 213 9.85 2.50 -19.98
N ILE A 214 10.83 3.10 -19.31
CA ILE A 214 12.06 3.65 -19.95
C ILE A 214 13.26 2.70 -19.93
N CYS A 215 13.11 1.47 -19.46
CA CYS A 215 14.22 0.52 -19.35
C CYS A 215 14.57 -0.04 -20.73
N LYS A 216 15.84 0.09 -21.12
CA LYS A 216 16.39 -0.57 -22.32
C LYS A 216 16.32 -2.09 -22.17
N PRO A 217 16.20 -2.84 -23.27
CA PRO A 217 16.26 -4.30 -23.18
C PRO A 217 17.61 -4.73 -22.59
N TYR A 218 17.60 -5.78 -21.76
CA TYR A 218 18.81 -6.24 -21.07
C TYR A 218 19.97 -6.55 -22.04
N THR A 219 19.64 -6.92 -23.28
CA THR A 219 20.58 -7.19 -24.37
C THR A 219 21.49 -6.00 -24.70
N GLU A 220 21.10 -4.75 -24.39
CA GLU A 220 21.97 -3.59 -24.54
C GLU A 220 23.15 -3.57 -23.54
N TYR A 221 23.05 -4.31 -22.44
CA TYR A 221 24.09 -4.39 -21.40
C TYR A 221 24.98 -5.64 -21.53
N VAL A 222 24.61 -6.57 -22.42
CA VAL A 222 25.34 -7.81 -22.69
C VAL A 222 26.54 -7.52 -23.61
N GLY A 223 27.68 -8.14 -23.34
CA GLY A 223 28.94 -7.94 -24.06
C GLY A 223 29.90 -7.07 -23.25
N ASN A 224 29.92 -5.76 -23.52
CA ASN A 224 30.87 -4.80 -22.94
C ASN A 224 30.95 -4.81 -21.39
N PHE A 225 29.89 -5.28 -20.71
CA PHE A 225 29.79 -5.33 -19.25
C PHE A 225 29.48 -6.73 -18.69
N SER A 226 29.40 -7.76 -19.55
CA SER A 226 29.15 -9.14 -19.11
C SER A 226 30.46 -9.92 -19.05
N GLU A 227 30.65 -10.69 -17.98
CA GLU A 227 31.79 -11.63 -17.89
C GLU A 227 31.79 -12.58 -19.10
N GLU A 228 32.96 -12.82 -19.68
CA GLU A 228 33.12 -13.90 -20.66
C GLU A 228 32.74 -15.23 -20.00
N LYS A 229 32.13 -16.16 -20.77
CA LYS A 229 31.76 -17.49 -20.26
C LYS A 229 32.98 -18.15 -19.61
N VAL A 230 33.09 -18.10 -18.28
CA VAL A 230 34.03 -18.94 -17.54
C VAL A 230 33.53 -20.37 -17.76
N LYS A 231 34.23 -21.12 -18.61
CA LYS A 231 34.06 -22.58 -18.67
C LYS A 231 34.29 -23.08 -17.25
N VAL A 232 33.23 -23.51 -16.59
CA VAL A 232 33.33 -24.21 -15.31
C VAL A 232 34.05 -25.53 -15.61
N SER A 233 35.38 -25.50 -15.58
CA SER A 233 36.19 -26.71 -15.62
C SER A 233 35.88 -27.47 -14.36
N THR A 234 35.31 -28.65 -14.51
CA THR A 234 35.10 -29.68 -13.51
C THR A 234 36.20 -29.63 -12.44
N ILE A 235 35.86 -29.16 -11.25
CA ILE A 235 36.73 -29.31 -10.08
C ILE A 235 36.86 -30.82 -9.87
N ARG A 236 38.03 -31.37 -10.19
CA ARG A 236 38.40 -32.73 -9.81
C ARG A 236 38.35 -32.78 -8.29
N LEU A 237 37.40 -33.56 -7.77
CA LEU A 237 37.42 -34.10 -6.42
C LEU A 237 38.79 -34.75 -6.19
N TRP A 238 39.64 -34.11 -5.41
CA TRP A 238 40.74 -34.82 -4.77
C TRP A 238 40.15 -35.63 -3.63
N LYS A 239 40.14 -36.95 -3.81
CA LYS A 239 40.05 -37.91 -2.72
C LYS A 239 41.21 -37.66 -1.76
N LEU A 240 40.88 -37.46 -0.49
CA LEU A 240 41.66 -37.93 0.64
C LEU A 240 40.74 -38.82 1.47
#